data_AF-A0A957R4Q2-F1
#
_entry.id   AF-A0A957R4Q2-F1
#
_cell.length_a   1.000
_cell.length_b   1.000
_cell.length_c   1.000
_cell.angle_alpha   90.00
_cell.angle_beta   90.00
_cell.angle_gamma   90.00
#
_symmetry.space_group_name_H-M   'P 1'
#
loop_
_entity.id
_entity.type
_entity.pdbx_description
1 polymer ?
#
loop_
_entity_poly.entity_id
_entity_poly.type
_entity_poly.pdbx_seq_one_letter_code
_entity_poly.pdbx_strand_id
1 'polypeptide(L)'
;GEFYLREYLIQRVDERTVDQAATGWGGDNYVIYYNDTAGQSVMAIRLAWDSPADSEQFGGAFAAYANAAYGNPVEETADGVRCRAVAVEVVCSTSLLGDWLIVRAPNMEIAKAVIAAQR
;
A
#
# COMPACT_ATOMS: atom_id res chain seq x y z
N GLY A 1 -10.41 -2.29 0.33
CA GLY A 1 -11.69 -1.89 0.92
C GLY A 1 -12.73 -2.96 0.76
N GLU A 2 -13.91 -2.60 0.23
CA GLU A 2 -15.23 -3.28 0.20
C GLU A 2 -15.21 -4.75 0.40
N PHE A 3 -14.38 -5.32 -0.43
CA PHE A 3 -14.10 -6.70 -0.53
C PHE A 3 -13.66 -7.37 0.79
N TYR A 4 -12.62 -6.90 1.48
CA TYR A 4 -12.10 -7.59 2.69
C TYR A 4 -13.12 -7.70 3.82
N LEU A 5 -14.05 -6.74 3.88
CA LEU A 5 -15.05 -6.66 4.92
C LEU A 5 -16.28 -7.47 4.54
N ARG A 6 -16.65 -7.52 3.26
CA ARG A 6 -17.62 -8.53 2.81
C ARG A 6 -17.17 -9.92 3.22
N GLU A 7 -15.92 -10.25 2.91
CA GLU A 7 -15.35 -11.58 3.14
C GLU A 7 -15.22 -11.96 4.61
N TYR A 8 -14.91 -11.00 5.48
CA TYR A 8 -14.91 -11.25 6.92
C TYR A 8 -16.33 -11.47 7.47
N LEU A 9 -17.30 -10.71 6.97
CA LEU A 9 -18.66 -10.68 7.52
C LEU A 9 -19.54 -11.84 7.05
N ILE A 10 -19.45 -12.26 5.80
CA ILE A 10 -20.31 -13.33 5.27
C ILE A 10 -20.11 -14.67 5.99
N GLN A 11 -18.99 -14.82 6.70
CA GLN A 11 -18.74 -16.00 7.53
C GLN A 11 -19.74 -16.17 8.66
N ARG A 12 -20.45 -15.10 9.05
CA ARG A 12 -21.30 -15.07 10.26
C ARG A 12 -22.63 -14.32 10.11
N VAL A 13 -22.90 -13.61 9.02
CA VAL A 13 -24.13 -12.83 8.80
C VAL A 13 -24.69 -12.96 7.37
N ASP A 14 -26.00 -12.69 7.20
CA ASP A 14 -26.72 -12.89 5.95
C ASP A 14 -26.42 -11.85 4.85
N GLU A 15 -26.70 -12.23 3.62
CA GLU A 15 -26.25 -11.58 2.39
C GLU A 15 -26.77 -10.14 2.24
N ARG A 16 -28.02 -9.87 2.62
CA ARG A 16 -28.59 -8.50 2.62
C ARG A 16 -27.88 -7.59 3.61
N THR A 17 -27.44 -8.13 4.75
CA THR A 17 -26.66 -7.42 5.76
C THR A 17 -25.21 -7.21 5.33
N VAL A 18 -24.61 -8.13 4.57
CA VAL A 18 -23.27 -7.96 3.95
C VAL A 18 -23.30 -6.89 2.85
N ASP A 19 -24.33 -6.90 2.01
CA ASP A 19 -24.46 -5.94 0.92
C ASP A 19 -24.68 -4.51 1.42
N GLN A 20 -25.48 -4.34 2.47
CA GLN A 20 -25.56 -3.06 3.17
C GLN A 20 -24.24 -2.66 3.85
N ALA A 21 -23.44 -3.64 4.29
CA ALA A 21 -22.25 -3.38 5.09
C ALA A 21 -20.99 -3.02 4.27
N ALA A 22 -20.93 -3.36 2.99
CA ALA A 22 -19.70 -3.21 2.23
C ALA A 22 -19.81 -2.41 0.93
N THR A 23 -21.01 -2.20 0.38
CA THR A 23 -21.17 -1.41 -0.86
C THR A 23 -20.53 -0.01 -0.75
N GLY A 24 -19.58 0.33 -1.63
CA GLY A 24 -18.91 1.63 -1.71
C GLY A 24 -17.51 1.72 -1.05
N TRP A 25 -16.69 0.68 -1.12
CA TRP A 25 -15.43 0.55 -0.36
C TRP A 25 -14.26 0.15 -1.35
N GLY A 26 -13.29 1.03 -1.63
CA GLY A 26 -12.46 1.02 -2.87
C GLY A 26 -11.43 -0.09 -3.17
N GLY A 27 -11.45 -1.32 -2.64
CA GLY A 27 -10.63 -2.42 -3.22
C GLY A 27 -9.12 -2.50 -2.87
N ASP A 28 -8.66 -1.78 -1.84
CA ASP A 28 -7.32 -1.97 -1.25
C ASP A 28 -6.94 -3.43 -1.00
N ASN A 29 -5.70 -3.81 -1.31
CA ASN A 29 -5.11 -5.12 -1.04
C ASN A 29 -3.79 -5.02 -0.29
N TYR A 30 -3.42 -6.10 0.40
CA TYR A 30 -2.10 -6.21 1.00
C TYR A 30 -1.55 -7.63 0.95
N VAL A 31 -0.23 -7.74 0.86
CA VAL A 31 0.51 -8.98 0.97
C VAL A 31 1.67 -8.79 1.93
N ILE A 32 1.93 -9.81 2.75
CA ILE A 32 3.11 -9.90 3.59
C ILE A 32 3.88 -11.15 3.20
N TYR A 33 5.15 -10.97 2.83
CA TYR A 33 6.11 -12.05 2.63
C TYR A 33 7.01 -12.12 3.86
N TYR A 34 7.36 -13.34 4.27
CA TYR A 34 8.30 -13.57 5.36
C TYR A 34 9.39 -14.52 4.90
N ASN A 35 10.64 -14.22 5.26
CA ASN A 35 11.80 -15.05 5.03
C ASN A 35 12.27 -15.60 6.39
N ASP A 36 11.97 -16.88 6.65
CA ASP A 36 12.30 -17.56 7.91
C ASP A 36 13.81 -17.60 8.18
N THR A 37 14.62 -17.80 7.14
CA THR A 37 16.08 -17.90 7.28
C THR A 37 16.72 -16.57 7.67
N ALA A 38 16.22 -15.47 7.12
CA ALA A 38 16.74 -14.14 7.39
C ALA A 38 15.99 -13.40 8.51
N GLY A 39 14.84 -13.91 8.95
CA GLY A 39 13.95 -13.25 9.90
C GLY A 39 13.39 -11.92 9.38
N GLN A 40 13.19 -11.80 8.07
CA GLN A 40 12.83 -10.54 7.40
C GLN A 40 11.44 -10.59 6.78
N SER A 41 10.74 -9.47 6.77
CA SER A 41 9.42 -9.34 6.14
C SER A 41 9.40 -8.28 5.05
N VAL A 42 8.53 -8.49 4.06
CA VAL A 42 8.16 -7.49 3.07
C VAL A 42 6.65 -7.33 3.09
N MET A 43 6.16 -6.10 3.15
CA MET A 43 4.74 -5.80 3.04
C MET A 43 4.50 -4.91 1.82
N ALA A 44 3.50 -5.24 1.02
CA ALA A 44 3.00 -4.39 -0.05
C ALA A 44 1.52 -4.12 0.18
N ILE A 45 1.12 -2.85 0.09
CA ILE A 45 -0.28 -2.42 0.16
C ILE A 45 -0.60 -1.66 -1.11
N ARG A 46 -1.60 -2.09 -1.87
CA ARG A 46 -2.17 -1.33 -2.98
C ARG A 46 -3.47 -0.71 -2.51
N LEU A 47 -3.63 0.58 -2.74
CA LEU A 47 -4.79 1.37 -2.39
C LEU A 47 -5.43 1.86 -3.68
N ALA A 48 -6.69 1.53 -3.88
CA ALA A 48 -7.44 1.91 -5.07
C ALA A 48 -8.38 3.07 -4.76
N TRP A 49 -8.58 3.93 -5.76
CA TRP A 49 -9.26 5.22 -5.59
C TRP A 49 -10.39 5.38 -6.60
N ASP A 50 -11.51 5.92 -6.13
CA ASP A 50 -12.72 6.12 -6.94
C ASP A 50 -12.52 7.15 -8.05
N SER A 51 -11.62 8.12 -7.85
CA SER A 51 -11.26 9.09 -8.87
C SER A 51 -9.75 9.39 -8.91
N PRO A 52 -9.22 9.82 -10.08
CA PRO A 52 -7.84 10.29 -10.18
C PRO A 52 -7.52 11.46 -9.24
N ALA A 53 -8.51 12.32 -8.97
CA ALA A 53 -8.35 13.45 -8.05
C ALA A 53 -8.13 12.98 -6.60
N ASP A 54 -8.87 11.94 -6.17
CA ASP A 54 -8.69 11.34 -4.84
C ASP A 54 -7.32 10.65 -4.73
N SER A 55 -6.88 9.98 -5.80
CA SER A 55 -5.55 9.38 -5.88
C SER A 55 -4.43 10.42 -5.76
N GLU A 56 -4.53 11.55 -6.47
CA GLU A 56 -3.54 12.63 -6.39
C GLU A 56 -3.54 13.27 -4.99
N GLN A 57 -4.73 13.53 -4.43
CA GLN A 57 -4.89 14.05 -3.08
C GLN A 57 -4.24 13.12 -2.05
N PHE A 58 -4.47 11.80 -2.16
CA PHE A 58 -3.84 10.82 -1.31
C PHE A 58 -2.31 10.83 -1.46
N GLY A 59 -1.79 10.95 -2.67
CA GLY A 59 -0.35 11.03 -2.91
C GLY A 59 0.34 12.15 -2.14
N GLY A 60 -0.26 13.35 -2.17
CA GLY A 60 0.21 14.49 -1.40
C GLY A 60 0.11 14.26 0.11
N ALA A 61 -1.04 13.72 0.57
CA ALA A 61 -1.27 13.42 1.98
C ALA A 61 -0.30 12.36 2.52
N PHE A 62 -0.04 11.29 1.77
CA PHE A 62 0.89 10.23 2.13
C PHE A 62 2.33 10.73 2.18
N ALA A 63 2.74 11.59 1.25
CA ALA A 63 4.05 12.22 1.27
C ALA A 63 4.23 13.10 2.53
N ALA A 64 3.22 13.88 2.90
CA ALA A 64 3.22 14.69 4.12
C ALA A 64 3.28 13.80 5.38
N TYR A 65 2.47 12.73 5.44
CA TYR A 65 2.50 11.72 6.49
C TYR A 65 3.90 11.12 6.65
N ALA A 66 4.49 10.62 5.56
CA ALA A 66 5.80 9.98 5.61
C ALA A 66 6.91 10.96 6.04
N ASN A 67 6.83 12.23 5.62
CA ASN A 67 7.75 13.27 6.07
C ASN A 67 7.63 13.53 7.57
N ALA A 68 6.40 13.65 8.10
CA ALA A 68 6.19 13.85 9.53
C ALA A 68 6.57 12.63 10.37
N ALA A 69 6.27 11.41 9.87
CA ALA A 69 6.50 10.16 10.59
C ALA A 69 7.99 9.79 10.68
N TYR A 70 8.76 10.08 9.62
CA TYR A 70 10.13 9.58 9.50
C TYR A 70 11.18 10.69 9.43
N GLY A 71 10.90 11.82 8.77
CA GLY A 71 11.86 12.92 8.60
C GLY A 71 13.11 12.61 7.76
N ASN A 72 13.28 11.36 7.33
CA ASN A 72 14.41 10.93 6.50
C ASN A 72 14.33 11.50 5.07
N PRO A 73 15.48 11.72 4.41
CA PRO A 73 15.53 12.10 3.01
C PRO A 73 14.78 11.12 2.11
N VAL A 74 14.17 11.66 1.05
CA VAL A 74 13.46 10.89 0.02
C VAL A 74 14.36 10.72 -1.18
N GLU A 75 14.54 9.49 -1.61
CA GLU A 75 15.05 9.14 -2.93
C GLU A 75 13.86 8.98 -3.88
N GLU A 76 13.80 9.83 -4.91
CA GLU A 76 12.78 9.75 -5.95
C GLU A 76 13.43 9.36 -7.28
N THR A 77 12.84 8.37 -7.94
CA THR A 77 13.27 7.91 -9.26
C THR A 77 12.48 8.62 -10.37
N ALA A 78 12.99 8.58 -11.60
CA ALA A 78 12.36 9.26 -12.75
C ALA A 78 10.94 8.74 -13.09
N ASP A 79 10.64 7.51 -12.67
CA ASP A 79 9.34 6.85 -12.81
C ASP A 79 8.43 7.03 -11.58
N GLY A 80 8.74 8.00 -10.71
CA GLY A 80 7.86 8.43 -9.63
C GLY A 80 7.80 7.47 -8.43
N VAL A 81 8.81 6.61 -8.25
CA VAL A 81 8.96 5.82 -7.03
C VAL A 81 9.69 6.66 -5.99
N ARG A 82 9.05 6.87 -4.85
CA ARG A 82 9.60 7.62 -3.71
C ARG A 82 9.93 6.66 -2.60
N CYS A 83 11.18 6.61 -2.20
CA CYS A 83 11.66 5.72 -1.15
C CYS A 83 12.42 6.47 -0.08
N ARG A 84 12.41 5.94 1.13
CA ARG A 84 13.22 6.44 2.24
C ARG A 84 13.62 5.30 3.17
N ALA A 85 14.84 5.37 3.70
CA ALA A 85 15.26 4.49 4.78
C ALA A 85 14.61 4.91 6.10
N VAL A 86 14.07 3.94 6.84
CA VAL A 86 13.42 4.12 8.14
C VAL A 86 13.93 3.03 9.07
N ALA A 87 14.77 3.40 10.04
CA ALA A 87 15.42 2.44 10.94
C ALA A 87 16.13 1.30 10.18
N VAL A 88 15.62 0.07 10.26
CA VAL A 88 16.19 -1.15 9.66
C VAL A 88 15.48 -1.59 8.36
N GLU A 89 14.66 -0.72 7.81
CA GLU A 89 13.82 -1.02 6.65
C GLU A 89 13.72 0.20 5.72
N VAL A 90 13.06 0.02 4.58
CA VAL A 90 12.77 1.05 3.59
C VAL A 90 11.28 1.09 3.35
N VAL A 91 10.74 2.31 3.29
CA VAL A 91 9.36 2.56 2.87
C VAL A 91 9.40 3.22 1.49
N CYS A 92 8.82 2.57 0.50
CA CYS A 92 8.65 3.07 -0.85
C CYS A 92 7.16 3.27 -1.17
N SER A 93 6.85 4.25 -1.99
CA SER A 93 5.51 4.46 -2.52
C SER A 93 5.55 4.96 -3.95
N THR A 94 4.56 4.60 -4.75
CA THR A 94 4.38 5.09 -6.11
C THR A 94 2.91 5.05 -6.52
N SER A 95 2.52 5.94 -7.44
CA SER A 95 1.25 5.80 -8.12
C SER A 95 1.38 4.79 -9.26
N LEU A 96 0.44 3.87 -9.36
CA LEU A 96 0.41 2.84 -10.38
C LEU A 96 -0.98 2.75 -10.98
N LEU A 97 -1.12 3.19 -12.24
CA LEU A 97 -2.37 3.11 -13.01
C LEU A 97 -3.58 3.75 -12.29
N GLY A 98 -3.37 4.81 -11.50
CA GLY A 98 -4.42 5.48 -10.73
C GLY A 98 -4.53 5.00 -9.28
N ASP A 99 -3.92 3.88 -8.93
CA ASP A 99 -3.81 3.38 -7.56
C ASP A 99 -2.54 3.90 -6.89
N TRP A 100 -2.42 3.65 -5.59
CA TRP A 100 -1.20 3.86 -4.83
C TRP A 100 -0.66 2.55 -4.29
N LEU A 101 0.61 2.28 -4.57
CA LEU A 101 1.33 1.15 -4.00
C LEU A 101 2.30 1.67 -2.93
N ILE A 102 2.27 1.05 -1.75
CA ILE A 102 3.19 1.30 -0.65
C ILE A 102 3.89 -0.02 -0.34
N VAL A 103 5.22 -0.01 -0.30
CA VAL A 103 6.04 -1.18 -0.01
C VAL A 103 6.95 -0.90 1.18
N ARG A 104 6.95 -1.79 2.17
CA ARG A 104 7.93 -1.85 3.24
C ARG A 104 8.80 -3.08 3.05
N ALA A 105 10.11 -2.91 3.03
CA ALA A 105 11.04 -4.01 2.82
C ALA A 105 12.36 -3.80 3.59
N PRO A 106 13.20 -4.83 3.75
CA PRO A 106 14.47 -4.71 4.47
C PRO A 106 15.45 -3.74 3.82
N ASN A 107 15.36 -3.53 2.51
CA ASN A 107 16.21 -2.61 1.78
C ASN A 107 15.55 -2.11 0.49
N MET A 108 16.20 -1.11 -0.12
CA MET A 108 15.75 -0.42 -1.32
C MET A 108 15.63 -1.33 -2.54
N GLU A 109 16.55 -2.30 -2.67
CA GLU A 109 16.59 -3.23 -3.79
C GLU A 109 15.35 -4.13 -3.81
N ILE A 110 15.03 -4.73 -2.66
CA ILE A 110 13.84 -5.58 -2.51
C ILE A 110 12.57 -4.73 -2.71
N ALA A 111 12.50 -3.53 -2.13
CA ALA A 111 11.33 -2.67 -2.28
C ALA A 111 11.06 -2.31 -3.76
N LYS A 112 12.11 -1.92 -4.50
CA LYS A 112 12.01 -1.59 -5.93
C LYS A 112 11.69 -2.82 -6.77
N ALA A 113 12.24 -3.99 -6.43
CA ALA A 113 11.91 -5.25 -7.11
C ALA A 113 10.42 -5.61 -6.94
N VAL A 114 9.86 -5.43 -5.74
CA VAL A 114 8.42 -5.64 -5.51
C VAL A 114 7.59 -4.65 -6.31
N ILE A 115 7.95 -3.36 -6.31
CA ILE A 115 7.23 -2.34 -7.09
C ILE A 115 7.27 -2.67 -8.59
N ALA A 116 8.44 -3.03 -9.12
CA ALA A 116 8.60 -3.43 -10.51
C ALA A 116 7.74 -4.65 -10.86
N ALA A 117 7.59 -5.60 -9.93
CA ALA A 117 6.74 -6.78 -10.10
C ALA A 117 5.22 -6.48 -10.04
N GLN A 118 4.80 -5.28 -9.63
CA GLN A 118 3.38 -4.88 -9.63
C GLN A 118 2.95 -4.14 -10.91
N ARG A 119 3.90 -3.71 -11.75
CA ARG A 119 3.66 -3.00 -13.01
C ARG A 119 3.25 -3.94 -14.14
#